data_AF-A0A3N7AA40-F1
#
_entry.id   AF-A0A3N7AA40-F1
#
_cell.length_a   1.000
_cell.length_b   1.000
_cell.length_c   1.000
_cell.angle_alpha   90.00
_cell.angle_beta   90.00
_cell.angle_gamma   90.00
#
_symmetry.space_group_name_H-M   'P 1'
#
loop_
_entity.id
_entity.type
_entity.pdbx_description
1 polymer ?
#
loop_
_entity_poly.entity_id
_entity_poly.type
_entity_poly.pdbx_seq_one_letter_code
_entity_poly.pdbx_strand_id
1 'polypeptide(L)'
;MKHTCPRCKAPGIAGVAKRWSSRAVPAKCEACGGLSHVLASTSNGIWATGVVIVMLSLIAALGWHSPLFFFGGLVLAVACNIWAWKRARLWPISKESADKAATGNWLIAGIAVLLGLS
;
A
#
# COMPACT_ATOMS: atom_id res chain seq x y z
N MET A 1 -3.61 -8.35 13.22
CA MET A 1 -3.54 -9.63 12.47
C MET A 1 -2.16 -9.76 11.83
N LYS A 2 -1.55 -10.95 11.88
CA LYS A 2 -0.28 -11.24 11.19
C LYS A 2 -0.57 -11.94 9.86
N HIS A 3 0.14 -11.55 8.81
CA HIS A 3 0.09 -12.17 7.50
C HIS A 3 1.15 -13.28 7.39
N THR A 4 0.81 -14.27 6.57
CA THR A 4 1.68 -15.40 6.24
C THR A 4 2.89 -14.93 5.46
N CYS A 5 4.08 -15.31 5.91
CA CYS A 5 5.32 -15.04 5.20
C CYS A 5 5.43 -15.91 3.94
N PRO A 6 5.76 -15.36 2.76
CA PRO A 6 5.90 -16.15 1.54
C PRO A 6 7.09 -17.13 1.60
N ARG A 7 8.10 -16.86 2.44
CA ARG A 7 9.33 -17.66 2.59
C ARG A 7 9.18 -18.83 3.56
N CYS A 8 8.79 -18.59 4.81
CA CYS A 8 8.65 -19.66 5.82
C CYS A 8 7.23 -20.21 6.00
N LYS A 9 6.22 -19.65 5.30
CA LYS A 9 4.80 -20.01 5.39
C LYS A 9 4.16 -19.88 6.79
N ALA A 10 4.89 -19.37 7.79
CA ALA A 10 4.36 -19.05 9.11
C ALA A 10 3.77 -17.63 9.16
N PRO A 11 2.79 -17.37 10.04
CA PRO A 11 2.31 -16.01 10.31
C PRO A 11 3.40 -15.21 11.04
N GLY A 12 3.85 -14.10 10.46
CA GLY A 12 4.95 -13.34 11.04
C GLY A 12 5.15 -11.92 10.52
N ILE A 13 4.27 -11.43 9.64
CA ILE A 13 4.34 -10.07 9.10
C ILE A 13 3.14 -9.27 9.61
N ALA A 14 3.37 -8.22 10.39
CA ALA A 14 2.27 -7.39 10.89
C ALA A 14 1.50 -6.72 9.74
N GLY A 15 0.17 -6.53 9.89
CA GLY A 15 -0.66 -5.87 8.89
C GLY A 15 -0.20 -4.44 8.55
N VAL A 16 0.22 -3.68 9.56
CA VAL A 16 0.80 -2.34 9.36
C VAL A 16 2.12 -2.42 8.60
N ALA A 17 3.00 -3.37 8.95
CA ALA A 17 4.26 -3.57 8.24
C ALA A 17 4.04 -3.94 6.77
N LYS A 18 3.01 -4.75 6.46
CA LYS A 18 2.61 -5.05 5.08
C LYS A 18 2.13 -3.79 4.35
N ARG A 19 1.28 -2.98 4.99
CA ARG A 19 0.66 -1.80 4.38
C ARG A 19 1.68 -0.72 4.01
N TRP A 20 2.69 -0.56 4.85
CA TRP A 20 3.77 0.39 4.64
C TRP A 20 5.00 -0.23 3.97
N SER A 21 4.92 -1.51 3.57
CA SER A 21 6.05 -2.16 2.91
C SER A 21 6.25 -1.63 1.49
N SER A 22 7.50 -1.35 1.15
CA SER A 22 7.94 -1.01 -0.18
C SER A 22 9.20 -1.79 -0.53
N ARG A 23 9.70 -1.66 -1.76
CA ARG A 23 10.97 -2.28 -2.14
C ARG A 23 12.16 -1.72 -1.34
N ALA A 24 12.10 -0.43 -1.01
CA ALA A 24 13.10 0.29 -0.22
C ALA A 24 12.96 0.03 1.29
N VAL A 25 11.73 -0.16 1.77
CA VAL A 25 11.42 -0.44 3.18
C VAL A 25 10.60 -1.74 3.25
N PRO A 26 11.23 -2.91 3.04
CA PRO A 26 10.51 -4.18 3.07
C PRO A 26 10.09 -4.55 4.48
N ALA A 27 8.96 -5.25 4.61
CA ALA A 27 8.52 -5.83 5.86
C ALA A 27 9.40 -7.02 6.25
N LYS A 28 9.89 -7.01 7.49
CA LYS A 28 10.63 -8.13 8.07
C LYS A 28 9.66 -9.11 8.75
N CYS A 29 9.84 -10.40 8.48
CA CYS A 29 9.12 -11.46 9.18
C CYS A 29 9.74 -11.71 10.55
N GLU A 30 8.93 -11.71 11.61
CA GLU A 30 9.36 -11.99 12.98
C GLU A 30 9.80 -13.46 13.19
N ALA A 31 9.24 -14.39 12.42
CA ALA A 31 9.52 -15.82 12.58
C ALA A 31 10.84 -16.27 11.92
N CYS A 32 11.09 -15.82 10.67
CA CYS A 32 12.28 -16.26 9.90
C CYS A 32 13.26 -15.13 9.57
N GLY A 33 12.97 -13.89 9.95
CA GLY A 33 13.78 -12.73 9.59
C GLY A 33 13.77 -12.34 8.11
N GLY A 34 13.01 -13.07 7.27
CA GLY A 34 12.92 -12.84 5.83
C GLY A 34 12.27 -11.49 5.50
N LEU A 35 12.75 -10.86 4.42
CA LEU A 35 12.23 -9.59 3.91
C LEU A 35 11.20 -9.84 2.82
N SER A 36 10.09 -9.10 2.86
CA SER A 36 9.04 -9.16 1.85
C SER A 36 8.35 -7.82 1.69
N HIS A 37 7.84 -7.53 0.51
CA HIS A 37 7.18 -6.26 0.20
C HIS A 37 5.97 -6.47 -0.69
N VAL A 38 5.05 -5.51 -0.69
CA VAL A 38 3.99 -5.44 -1.68
C VAL A 38 4.51 -4.68 -2.90
N LEU A 39 4.14 -5.13 -4.11
CA LEU A 39 4.51 -4.42 -5.34
C LEU A 39 3.91 -3.01 -5.36
N ALA A 40 4.71 -2.04 -5.82
CA ALA A 40 4.27 -0.65 -5.96
C ALA A 40 3.02 -0.53 -6.85
N SER A 41 2.94 -1.30 -7.95
CA SER A 41 1.75 -1.33 -8.81
C SER A 41 0.48 -1.78 -8.07
N THR A 42 0.60 -2.72 -7.13
CA THR A 42 -0.54 -3.16 -6.31
C THR A 42 -0.90 -2.09 -5.28
N SER A 43 0.07 -1.53 -4.58
CA SER A 43 -0.18 -0.48 -3.58
C SER A 43 -0.80 0.77 -4.22
N ASN A 44 -0.24 1.24 -5.34
CA ASN A 44 -0.75 2.38 -6.10
C ASN A 44 -2.13 2.07 -6.70
N GLY A 45 -2.35 0.84 -7.17
CA GLY A 45 -3.67 0.41 -7.63
C GLY A 45 -4.73 0.51 -6.54
N ILE A 46 -4.42 0.06 -5.32
CA ILE A 46 -5.34 0.18 -4.17
C ILE A 46 -5.65 1.64 -3.84
N TRP A 47 -4.64 2.51 -3.89
CA TRP A 47 -4.83 3.94 -3.65
C TRP A 47 -5.69 4.59 -4.75
N ALA A 48 -5.35 4.35 -6.02
CA ALA A 48 -6.06 4.89 -7.17
C ALA A 48 -7.54 4.45 -7.19
N THR A 49 -7.83 3.17 -6.88
CA THR A 49 -9.21 2.70 -6.74
C THR A 49 -9.97 3.47 -5.65
N GLY A 50 -9.33 3.72 -4.51
CA GLY A 50 -9.94 4.51 -3.43
C GLY A 50 -10.28 5.94 -3.88
N VAL A 51 -9.33 6.61 -4.56
CA VAL A 51 -9.55 7.96 -5.11
C VAL A 51 -10.70 7.98 -6.10
N VAL A 52 -10.74 7.02 -7.04
CA VAL A 52 -11.81 6.93 -8.04
C VAL A 52 -13.17 6.75 -7.38
N ILE A 53 -13.30 5.87 -6.38
CA ILE A 53 -14.57 5.66 -5.67
C ILE A 53 -15.01 6.97 -5.00
N VAL A 54 -14.11 7.63 -4.25
CA VAL A 54 -14.45 8.88 -3.55
C VAL A 54 -14.86 9.98 -4.52
N MET A 55 -14.14 10.13 -5.65
CA MET A 55 -14.47 11.14 -6.66
C MET A 55 -15.82 10.88 -7.34
N LEU A 56 -16.10 9.63 -7.73
CA LEU A 56 -17.39 9.27 -8.34
C LEU A 56 -18.55 9.47 -7.35
N SER A 57 -18.35 9.13 -6.09
CA SER A 57 -19.35 9.33 -5.05
C SER A 57 -19.59 10.80 -4.72
N LEU A 58 -18.55 11.64 -4.78
CA LEU A 58 -18.70 13.09 -4.67
C LEU A 58 -19.50 13.67 -5.85
N ILE A 59 -19.16 13.27 -7.08
CA ILE A 59 -19.90 13.70 -8.29
C ILE A 59 -21.37 13.28 -8.19
N ALA A 60 -21.65 12.05 -7.76
CA ALA A 60 -23.01 11.57 -7.56
C ALA A 60 -23.75 12.35 -6.47
N ALA A 61 -23.09 12.64 -5.35
CA ALA A 61 -23.70 13.42 -4.26
C ALA A 61 -24.06 14.84 -4.69
N LEU A 62 -23.21 15.49 -5.48
CA LEU A 62 -23.46 16.82 -6.04
C LEU A 62 -24.57 16.78 -7.11
N GLY A 63 -24.55 15.80 -8.01
CA GLY A 63 -25.55 15.66 -9.07
C GLY A 63 -26.96 15.39 -8.53
N TRP A 64 -27.07 14.53 -7.50
CA TRP A 64 -28.34 14.14 -6.90
C TRP A 64 -28.69 14.94 -5.64
N HIS A 65 -27.88 15.94 -5.27
CA HIS A 65 -28.06 16.76 -4.06
C HIS A 65 -28.30 15.94 -2.78
N SER A 66 -27.66 14.77 -2.69
CA SER A 66 -27.89 13.82 -1.60
C SER A 66 -26.58 13.36 -1.00
N PRO A 67 -26.33 13.65 0.29
CA PRO A 67 -25.08 13.27 0.95
C PRO A 67 -24.95 11.75 1.13
N LEU A 68 -26.05 11.00 0.99
CA LEU A 68 -26.05 9.53 1.08
C LEU A 68 -25.09 8.88 0.08
N PHE A 69 -24.99 9.43 -1.14
CA PHE A 69 -24.06 8.91 -2.15
C PHE A 69 -22.61 9.08 -1.74
N PHE A 70 -22.27 10.20 -1.09
CA PHE A 70 -20.92 10.45 -0.61
C PHE A 70 -20.56 9.51 0.56
N PHE A 71 -21.42 9.43 1.57
CA PHE A 71 -21.17 8.56 2.73
C PHE A 71 -21.18 7.07 2.35
N GLY A 72 -22.11 6.65 1.49
CA GLY A 72 -22.12 5.29 0.95
C GLY A 72 -20.86 4.97 0.16
N GLY A 73 -20.40 5.92 -0.65
CA GLY A 73 -19.11 5.88 -1.34
C GLY A 73 -17.91 5.72 -0.43
N LEU A 74 -17.88 6.49 0.67
CA LEU A 74 -16.82 6.44 1.67
C LEU A 74 -16.75 5.05 2.33
N VAL A 75 -17.90 4.51 2.73
CA VAL A 75 -18.00 3.15 3.30
C VAL A 75 -17.51 2.11 2.30
N LEU A 76 -17.91 2.23 1.03
CA LEU A 76 -17.48 1.35 -0.04
C LEU A 76 -15.96 1.44 -0.26
N ALA A 77 -15.40 2.65 -0.30
CA ALA A 77 -13.96 2.87 -0.46
C ALA A 77 -13.17 2.21 0.68
N VAL A 78 -13.61 2.36 1.93
CA VAL A 78 -12.98 1.72 3.10
C VAL A 78 -13.07 0.20 3.01
N ALA A 79 -14.24 -0.34 2.68
CA ALA A 79 -14.44 -1.79 2.53
C ALA A 79 -13.54 -2.38 1.43
N CYS A 80 -13.52 -1.76 0.24
CA CYS A 80 -12.65 -2.15 -0.86
C CYS A 80 -11.17 -2.05 -0.47
N ASN A 81 -10.77 -1.01 0.26
CA ASN A 81 -9.40 -0.85 0.71
C ASN A 81 -8.97 -1.97 1.66
N ILE A 82 -9.79 -2.27 2.70
CA ILE A 82 -9.52 -3.36 3.64
C ILE A 82 -9.44 -4.70 2.91
N TRP A 83 -10.38 -4.96 2.01
CA TRP A 83 -10.43 -6.20 1.24
C TRP A 83 -9.22 -6.35 0.30
N ALA A 84 -8.82 -5.29 -0.39
CA ALA A 84 -7.68 -5.31 -1.29
C ALA A 84 -6.36 -5.53 -0.53
N TRP A 85 -6.18 -4.89 0.63
CA TRP A 85 -5.01 -5.14 1.48
C TRP A 85 -4.98 -6.54 2.09
N LYS A 86 -6.14 -7.15 2.36
CA LYS A 86 -6.21 -8.58 2.72
C LYS A 86 -5.69 -9.46 1.57
N ARG A 87 -6.07 -9.17 0.32
CA ARG A 87 -5.66 -9.94 -0.88
C ARG A 87 -4.27 -9.61 -1.43
N ALA A 88 -3.71 -8.44 -1.11
CA ALA A 88 -2.42 -8.02 -1.64
C ALA A 88 -1.32 -9.06 -1.34
N ARG A 89 -0.60 -9.52 -2.37
CA ARG A 89 0.45 -10.53 -2.22
C ARG A 89 1.77 -9.89 -1.78
N LEU A 90 2.49 -10.60 -0.93
CA LEU A 90 3.83 -10.25 -0.49
C LEU A 90 4.85 -10.99 -1.36
N TRP A 91 5.84 -10.24 -1.84
CA TRP A 91 6.93 -10.74 -2.66
C TRP A 91 8.25 -10.75 -1.87
N PRO A 92 8.95 -11.89 -1.81
CA PRO A 92 10.22 -11.97 -1.11
C PRO A 92 11.29 -11.12 -1.83
N ILE A 93 12.17 -10.50 -1.06
CA ILE A 93 13.28 -9.70 -1.59
C ILE A 93 14.58 -10.05 -0.84
N SER A 94 15.73 -10.02 -1.52
CA SER A 94 17.04 -10.14 -0.87
C SER A 94 17.41 -8.83 -0.17
N LYS A 95 18.25 -8.90 0.88
CA LYS A 95 18.76 -7.71 1.57
C LYS A 95 19.48 -6.76 0.60
N GLU A 96 20.37 -7.30 -0.21
CA GLU A 96 21.13 -6.52 -1.20
C GLU A 96 20.21 -5.77 -2.20
N SER A 97 19.13 -6.42 -2.66
CA SER A 97 18.16 -5.75 -3.55
C SER A 97 17.34 -4.68 -2.85
N ALA A 98 17.08 -4.84 -1.55
CA ALA A 98 16.38 -3.84 -0.74
C ALA A 98 17.27 -2.62 -0.47
N ASP A 99 18.55 -2.84 -0.14
CA ASP A 99 19.52 -1.77 0.12
C ASP A 99 19.74 -0.92 -1.14
N LYS A 100 19.91 -1.56 -2.32
CA LYS A 100 19.99 -0.84 -3.60
C LYS A 100 18.74 -0.01 -3.89
N ALA A 101 17.56 -0.55 -3.58
CA ALA A 101 16.29 0.16 -3.75
C ALA A 101 16.14 1.34 -2.77
N ALA A 102 16.63 1.20 -1.53
CA ALA A 102 16.64 2.27 -0.54
C ALA A 102 17.55 3.43 -0.97
N THR A 103 18.75 3.13 -1.47
CA THR A 103 19.68 4.14 -2.01
C THR A 103 19.06 4.88 -3.21
N GLY A 104 18.42 4.15 -4.13
CA GLY A 104 17.70 4.75 -5.26
C GLY A 104 16.57 5.68 -4.82
N ASN A 105 15.81 5.29 -3.78
CA ASN A 105 14.74 6.11 -3.24
C ASN A 105 15.24 7.40 -2.57
N TRP A 106 16.39 7.35 -1.89
CA TRP A 106 17.05 8.55 -1.33
C TRP A 106 17.50 9.53 -2.41
N LEU A 107 18.02 9.04 -3.53
CA LEU A 107 18.41 9.89 -4.67
C LEU A 107 17.20 10.61 -5.27
N ILE A 108 16.08 9.90 -5.47
CA ILE A 108 14.85 10.50 -5.98
C ILE A 108 14.29 11.53 -4.98
N ALA A 109 14.27 11.20 -3.69
CA ALA A 109 13.83 12.13 -2.65
C ALA A 109 14.70 13.40 -2.60
N GLY A 110 16.03 13.24 -2.70
CA GLY A 110 16.96 14.37 -2.78
C GLY A 110 16.73 15.26 -4.00
N ILE A 111 16.47 14.68 -5.17
CA ILE A 111 16.14 15.42 -6.40
C ILE A 111 14.80 16.14 -6.26
N ALA A 112 13.77 15.50 -5.68
CA ALA A 112 12.47 16.13 -5.47
C ALA A 112 12.55 17.35 -4.54
N VAL A 113 13.34 17.27 -3.46
CA VAL A 113 13.63 18.41 -2.56
C VAL A 113 14.37 19.52 -3.31
N LEU A 114 15.40 19.17 -4.10
CA LEU A 114 16.14 20.14 -4.91
C LEU A 114 15.25 20.86 -5.94
N LEU A 115 14.24 20.17 -6.47
CA LEU A 115 13.27 20.73 -7.42
C LEU A 115 12.07 21.42 -6.75
N GLY A 116 12.00 21.45 -5.41
CA GLY A 116 10.88 22.05 -4.68
C GLY A 116 9.55 21.31 -4.84
N LEU A 117 9.59 20.02 -5.15
CA LEU A 117 8.41 19.16 -5.38
C LEU A 117 7.97 18.39 -4.11
N SER A 118 8.58 18.69 -2.95
CA SER A 118 8.37 18.02 -1.66
C SER A 118 7.26 18.65 -0.82
#